data_AF-A0A931Y6E4-F1
#
_entry.id   AF-A0A931Y6E4-F1
#
_cell.length_a   1.000
_cell.length_b   1.000
_cell.length_c   1.000
_cell.angle_alpha   90.00
_cell.angle_beta   90.00
_cell.angle_gamma   90.00
#
_symmetry.space_group_name_H-M   'P 1'
#
loop_
_entity.id
_entity.type
_entity.pdbx_description
1 polymer ?
#
loop_
_entity_poly.entity_id
_entity_poly.type
_entity_poly.pdbx_seq_one_letter_code
_entity_poly.pdbx_strand_id
1 'polypeptide(L)'
;MGRMVWLWIERPIRKNGLKRLWNSTEHSPEYYFDEKTLRKAFEQPTGSLSDFIRAALGQYKFPSREERIRSVFNTWVTENSDSIKPDHARMLRLLEERVLAGDKIEMRLFSMPPFSLWGGRVRMEQLFGRENLIRIVEELNTLLVA
;
A
#
# COMPACT_ATOMS: atom_id res chain seq x y z
N MET A 1 12.45 27.74 -41.47
CA MET A 1 12.87 28.33 -40.18
C MET A 1 11.59 28.73 -39.44
N GLY A 2 11.13 28.17 -38.33
CA GLY A 2 11.48 27.05 -37.47
C GLY A 2 10.30 26.89 -36.49
N ARG A 3 9.92 25.62 -36.25
CA ARG A 3 8.99 25.06 -35.23
C ARG A 3 8.96 25.86 -33.91
N MET A 4 7.91 25.88 -33.07
CA MET A 4 7.16 24.74 -32.50
C MET A 4 6.09 25.29 -31.53
N VAL A 5 4.84 24.87 -31.73
CA VAL A 5 3.95 24.24 -30.75
C VAL A 5 4.43 24.28 -29.28
N TRP A 6 3.66 24.94 -28.40
CA TRP A 6 3.55 24.51 -27.00
C TRP A 6 2.07 24.42 -26.60
N LEU A 7 1.62 23.16 -26.56
CA LEU A 7 0.38 22.69 -25.98
C LEU A 7 0.33 23.05 -24.48
N TRP A 8 -0.88 23.36 -24.02
CA TRP A 8 -1.55 22.76 -22.86
C TRP A 8 -0.65 21.97 -21.90
N ILE A 9 -0.57 22.41 -20.64
CA ILE A 9 -0.59 21.59 -19.41
C ILE A 9 -0.52 22.56 -18.20
N GLU A 10 -1.65 23.16 -17.84
CA GLU A 10 -1.89 23.55 -16.44
C GLU A 10 -2.41 22.31 -15.72
N ARG A 11 -1.51 21.46 -15.18
CA ARG A 11 -1.93 20.44 -14.20
C ARG A 11 -2.05 21.13 -12.85
N PRO A 12 -3.17 21.00 -12.12
CA PRO A 12 -3.29 21.57 -10.79
C PRO A 12 -2.32 20.82 -9.88
N ILE A 13 -1.19 21.46 -9.60
CA ILE A 13 -0.33 21.14 -8.46
C ILE A 13 -1.27 20.99 -7.26
N ARG A 14 -1.23 19.85 -6.56
CA ARG A 14 -2.05 19.60 -5.36
C ARG A 14 -1.61 20.57 -4.25
N LYS A 15 -1.99 21.83 -4.37
CA LYS A 15 -1.79 22.92 -3.40
C LYS A 15 -2.30 22.54 -2.01
N ASN A 16 -3.20 21.54 -1.92
CA ASN A 16 -3.83 21.09 -0.69
C ASN A 16 -2.85 20.46 0.32
N GLY A 17 -1.79 19.77 -0.11
CA GLY A 17 -0.84 19.13 0.82
C GLY A 17 0.03 20.15 1.57
N LEU A 18 0.69 21.03 0.82
CA LEU A 18 1.49 22.12 1.37
C LEU A 18 0.63 23.16 2.12
N LYS A 19 -0.59 23.43 1.66
CA LYS A 19 -1.53 24.33 2.34
C LYS A 19 -2.01 23.77 3.69
N ARG A 20 -2.20 22.45 3.81
CA ARG A 20 -2.51 21.81 5.11
C ARG A 20 -1.34 21.94 6.10
N LEU A 21 -0.11 21.77 5.61
CA LEU A 21 1.10 21.96 6.44
C LEU A 21 1.26 23.42 6.86
N TRP A 22 1.12 24.37 5.93
CA TRP A 22 1.21 25.82 6.20
C TRP A 22 0.19 26.29 7.24
N ASN A 23 -1.06 25.84 7.11
CA ASN A 23 -2.14 26.17 8.06
C ASN A 23 -1.96 25.50 9.44
N SER A 24 -1.05 24.52 9.57
CA SER A 24 -0.71 23.89 10.85
C SER A 24 0.49 24.53 11.55
N THR A 25 1.26 25.35 10.83
CA THR A 25 2.52 25.96 11.31
C THR A 25 2.39 27.42 11.74
N GLU A 26 1.18 27.99 11.75
CA GLU A 26 1.00 29.44 11.96
C GLU A 26 1.25 29.90 13.41
N HIS A 27 1.59 29.00 14.35
CA HIS A 27 1.96 29.37 15.71
C HIS A 27 3.08 28.48 16.27
N SER A 28 4.34 28.92 16.08
CA SER A 28 5.55 28.64 16.87
C SER A 28 6.75 27.98 16.13
N PRO A 29 8.01 28.32 16.46
CA PRO A 29 9.24 27.89 15.75
C PRO A 29 9.63 26.42 15.99
N GLU A 30 8.73 25.64 16.59
CA GLU A 30 8.97 24.30 17.15
C GLU A 30 8.59 23.19 16.15
N TYR A 31 7.98 23.57 15.02
CA TYR A 31 7.60 22.70 13.91
C TYR A 31 8.78 22.45 12.96
N TYR A 32 9.77 21.70 13.43
CA TYR A 32 10.71 21.05 12.51
C TYR A 32 9.94 20.08 11.60
N PHE A 33 10.32 20.05 10.31
CA PHE A 33 9.81 19.13 9.30
C PHE A 33 10.19 17.68 9.64
N ASP A 34 9.46 17.07 10.56
CA ASP A 34 9.62 15.66 10.93
C ASP A 34 8.95 14.75 9.90
N GLU A 35 9.63 13.66 9.52
CA GLU A 35 9.12 12.66 8.58
C GLU A 35 7.80 12.06 9.05
N LYS A 36 7.57 11.93 10.37
CA LYS A 36 6.31 11.44 10.90
C LYS A 36 5.13 12.34 10.52
N THR A 37 5.32 13.66 10.53
CA THR A 37 4.31 14.64 10.14
C THR A 37 4.09 14.63 8.63
N LEU A 38 5.18 14.50 7.85
CA LEU A 38 5.11 14.41 6.39
C LEU A 38 4.41 13.14 5.91
N ARG A 39 4.71 11.98 6.51
CA ARG A 39 4.02 10.70 6.26
C ARG A 39 2.51 10.85 6.42
N LYS A 40 2.05 11.50 7.49
CA LYS A 40 0.62 11.79 7.70
C LYS A 40 0.06 12.75 6.64
N ALA A 41 0.78 13.80 6.31
CA ALA A 41 0.32 14.81 5.36
C ALA A 41 0.20 14.28 3.92
N PHE A 42 1.10 13.38 3.52
CA PHE A 42 1.11 12.73 2.21
C PHE A 42 0.36 11.40 2.16
N GLU A 43 -0.21 10.95 3.29
CA GLU A 43 -0.90 9.65 3.44
C GLU A 43 -0.01 8.46 3.02
N GLN A 44 1.27 8.55 3.41
CA GLN A 44 2.28 7.54 3.16
C GLN A 44 2.73 6.90 4.48
N PRO A 45 2.70 5.56 4.61
CA PRO A 45 3.18 4.88 5.81
C PRO A 45 4.69 5.06 6.00
N THR A 46 5.42 5.19 4.89
CA THR A 46 6.87 5.37 4.81
C THR A 46 7.26 6.45 3.81
N GLY A 47 8.55 6.78 3.76
CA GLY A 47 9.11 7.83 2.92
C GLY A 47 10.14 8.62 3.71
N SER A 48 11.26 8.95 3.04
CA SER A 48 12.28 9.83 3.59
C SER A 48 11.92 11.30 3.35
N LEU A 49 12.52 12.20 4.12
CA LEU A 49 12.42 13.64 3.87
C LEU A 49 12.72 14.00 2.39
N SER A 50 13.72 13.34 1.80
CA SER A 50 14.12 13.58 0.40
C SER A 50 13.01 13.19 -0.59
N ASP A 51 12.28 12.11 -0.34
CA ASP A 51 11.16 11.68 -1.17
C ASP A 51 10.00 12.68 -1.11
N PHE A 52 9.70 13.19 0.10
CA PHE A 52 8.67 14.21 0.29
C PHE A 52 9.01 15.53 -0.39
N ILE A 53 10.27 15.95 -0.34
CA ILE A 53 10.72 17.16 -1.07
C ILE A 53 10.55 16.96 -2.57
N ARG A 54 11.02 15.83 -3.13
CA ARG A 54 10.85 15.52 -4.56
C ARG A 54 9.38 15.45 -4.96
N ALA A 55 8.52 14.90 -4.09
CA ALA A 55 7.08 14.86 -4.33
C ALA A 55 6.44 16.26 -4.32
N ALA A 56 6.83 17.13 -3.39
CA ALA A 56 6.35 18.51 -3.33
C ALA A 56 6.77 19.33 -4.56
N LEU A 57 7.96 19.04 -5.11
CA LEU A 57 8.47 19.63 -6.34
C LEU A 57 7.90 19.00 -7.63
N GLY A 58 7.04 17.99 -7.51
CA GLY A 58 6.46 17.29 -8.66
C GLY A 58 7.42 16.36 -9.41
N GLN A 59 8.59 16.07 -8.83
CA GLN A 59 9.63 15.21 -9.42
C GLN A 59 9.47 13.74 -9.04
N TYR A 60 8.65 13.45 -8.04
CA TYR A 60 8.38 12.09 -7.57
C TYR A 60 6.90 11.92 -7.28
N LYS A 61 6.37 10.73 -7.54
CA LYS A 61 5.00 10.36 -7.22
C LYS A 61 5.05 9.16 -6.28
N PHE A 62 4.61 9.35 -5.05
CA PHE A 62 4.42 8.23 -4.14
C PHE A 62 3.39 7.24 -4.69
N PRO A 63 3.57 5.93 -4.43
CA PRO A 63 2.56 4.96 -4.76
C PRO A 63 1.27 5.24 -3.97
N SER A 64 0.14 5.00 -4.61
CA SER A 64 -1.17 4.92 -3.97
C SER A 64 -1.24 3.73 -3.02
N ARG A 65 -2.23 3.75 -2.12
CA ARG A 65 -2.50 2.61 -1.22
C ARG A 65 -2.67 1.30 -2.01
N GLU A 66 -3.41 1.35 -3.12
CA GLU A 66 -3.61 0.20 -4.01
C GLU A 66 -2.28 -0.29 -4.60
N GLU A 67 -1.46 0.59 -5.18
CA GLU A 67 -0.15 0.24 -5.72
C GLU A 67 0.76 -0.39 -4.67
N ARG A 68 0.75 0.11 -3.42
CA ARG A 68 1.51 -0.47 -2.31
C ARG A 68 1.02 -1.88 -1.96
N ILE A 69 -0.29 -2.06 -1.80
CA ILE A 69 -0.88 -3.38 -1.48
C ILE A 69 -0.52 -4.39 -2.58
N ARG A 70 -0.74 -4.03 -3.85
CA ARG A 70 -0.39 -4.91 -4.98
C ARG A 70 1.09 -5.27 -4.99
N SER A 71 1.96 -4.30 -4.70
CA SER A 71 3.41 -4.54 -4.62
C SER A 71 3.75 -5.56 -3.52
N VAL A 72 3.15 -5.43 -2.33
CA VAL A 72 3.39 -6.37 -1.22
C VAL A 72 3.01 -7.80 -1.62
N PHE A 73 1.80 -8.00 -2.17
CA PHE A 73 1.35 -9.32 -2.57
C PHE A 73 2.21 -9.90 -3.71
N ASN A 74 2.56 -9.08 -4.71
CA ASN A 74 3.44 -9.52 -5.81
C ASN A 74 4.82 -9.93 -5.31
N THR A 75 5.46 -9.11 -4.47
CA THR A 75 6.77 -9.41 -3.89
C THR A 75 6.72 -10.69 -3.06
N TRP A 76 5.73 -10.81 -2.16
CA TRP A 76 5.59 -11.99 -1.33
C TRP A 76 5.43 -13.26 -2.18
N VAL A 77 4.62 -13.20 -3.24
CA VAL A 77 4.42 -14.31 -4.19
C VAL A 77 5.73 -14.67 -4.90
N THR A 78 6.47 -13.69 -5.42
CA THR A 78 7.75 -13.91 -6.11
C THR A 78 8.81 -14.54 -5.20
N GLU A 79 8.86 -14.14 -3.93
CA GLU A 79 9.89 -14.58 -2.98
C GLU A 79 9.56 -15.92 -2.31
N ASN A 80 8.28 -16.23 -2.12
CA ASN A 80 7.86 -17.34 -1.27
C ASN A 80 7.18 -18.49 -2.02
N SER A 81 7.09 -18.40 -3.35
CA SER A 81 6.33 -19.38 -4.12
C SER A 81 7.14 -20.04 -5.22
N ASP A 82 7.92 -21.04 -4.83
CA ASP A 82 8.44 -22.03 -5.78
C ASP A 82 7.26 -22.85 -6.35
N SER A 83 7.00 -22.69 -7.65
CA SER A 83 5.88 -23.32 -8.38
C SER A 83 4.50 -23.08 -7.74
N ILE A 84 3.97 -21.86 -7.83
CA ILE A 84 2.63 -21.56 -7.31
C ILE A 84 1.60 -22.50 -7.95
N LYS A 85 1.09 -23.45 -7.16
CA LYS A 85 -0.06 -24.25 -7.57
C LYS A 85 -1.24 -23.28 -7.79
N PRO A 86 -2.03 -23.42 -8.87
CA PRO A 86 -3.07 -22.44 -9.23
C PRO A 86 -4.03 -22.07 -8.08
N ASP A 87 -4.29 -22.99 -7.15
CA ASP A 87 -5.13 -22.77 -5.98
C ASP A 87 -4.50 -21.79 -4.97
N HIS A 88 -3.18 -21.88 -4.72
CA HIS A 88 -2.46 -20.93 -3.85
C HIS A 88 -2.51 -19.51 -4.41
N ALA A 89 -2.25 -19.36 -5.72
CA ALA A 89 -2.34 -18.07 -6.42
C ALA A 89 -3.75 -17.46 -6.33
N ARG A 90 -4.78 -18.30 -6.43
CA ARG A 90 -6.17 -17.85 -6.34
C ARG A 90 -6.48 -17.33 -4.94
N MET A 91 -6.06 -18.06 -3.91
CA MET A 91 -6.33 -17.67 -2.52
C MET A 91 -5.59 -16.38 -2.13
N LEU A 92 -4.35 -16.20 -2.58
CA LEU A 92 -3.61 -14.96 -2.35
C LEU A 92 -4.25 -13.76 -3.07
N ARG A 93 -4.74 -13.94 -4.31
CA ARG A 93 -5.51 -12.91 -5.02
C ARG A 93 -6.80 -12.55 -4.29
N LEU A 94 -7.55 -13.53 -3.78
CA LEU A 94 -8.74 -13.24 -2.98
C LEU A 94 -8.40 -12.46 -1.70
N LEU A 95 -7.26 -12.76 -1.08
CA LEU A 95 -6.80 -12.05 0.09
C LEU A 95 -6.40 -10.60 -0.24
N GLU A 96 -5.69 -10.40 -1.34
CA GLU A 96 -5.35 -9.08 -1.88
C GLU A 96 -6.61 -8.22 -2.08
N GLU A 97 -7.63 -8.76 -2.74
CA GLU A 97 -8.90 -8.06 -2.98
C GLU A 97 -9.61 -7.65 -1.68
N ARG A 98 -9.57 -8.50 -0.63
CA ARG A 98 -10.13 -8.15 0.68
C ARG A 98 -9.35 -7.01 1.35
N VAL A 99 -8.03 -7.03 1.26
CA VAL A 99 -7.18 -5.96 1.79
C VAL A 99 -7.39 -4.66 1.02
N LEU A 100 -7.52 -4.72 -0.31
CA LEU A 100 -7.88 -3.57 -1.14
C LEU A 100 -9.21 -2.96 -0.69
N ALA A 101 -10.21 -3.80 -0.40
CA ALA A 101 -11.51 -3.38 0.14
C ALA A 101 -11.47 -2.82 1.58
N GLY A 102 -10.33 -2.93 2.28
CA GLY A 102 -10.12 -2.31 3.59
C GLY A 102 -10.04 -3.28 4.77
N ASP A 103 -10.11 -4.59 4.53
CA ASP A 103 -10.00 -5.56 5.60
C ASP A 103 -8.59 -5.67 6.15
N LYS A 104 -8.52 -6.00 7.44
CA LYS A 104 -7.29 -6.50 8.08
C LYS A 104 -7.19 -8.00 7.88
N ILE A 105 -5.98 -8.49 7.65
CA ILE A 105 -5.74 -9.93 7.50
C ILE A 105 -5.74 -10.56 8.89
N GLU A 106 -6.80 -11.29 9.21
CA GLU A 106 -6.92 -12.01 10.47
C GLU A 106 -7.46 -13.42 10.20
N MET A 107 -7.15 -14.39 11.08
CA MET A 107 -7.59 -15.78 10.88
C MET A 107 -9.11 -15.93 10.73
N ARG A 108 -9.91 -15.03 11.31
CA ARG A 108 -11.37 -15.02 11.16
C ARG A 108 -11.84 -14.68 9.74
N LEU A 109 -11.03 -13.95 8.97
CA LEU A 109 -11.35 -13.55 7.60
C LEU A 109 -11.60 -14.77 6.71
N PHE A 110 -10.85 -15.85 6.93
CA PHE A 110 -11.00 -17.09 6.16
C PHE A 110 -12.30 -17.84 6.47
N SER A 111 -13.02 -17.48 7.54
CA SER A 111 -14.35 -18.01 7.83
C SER A 111 -15.48 -17.19 7.22
N MET A 112 -15.17 -16.09 6.52
CA MET A 112 -16.14 -15.19 5.89
C MET A 112 -16.09 -15.29 4.35
N PRO A 113 -17.14 -14.84 3.63
CA PRO A 113 -17.08 -14.73 2.18
C PRO A 113 -15.96 -13.77 1.71
N PRO A 114 -15.28 -14.05 0.58
CA PRO A 114 -15.53 -15.18 -0.31
C PRO A 114 -14.92 -16.50 0.17
N PHE A 115 -13.98 -16.50 1.13
CA PHE A 115 -13.27 -17.71 1.54
C PHE A 115 -14.20 -18.84 1.99
N SER A 116 -15.25 -18.54 2.77
CA SER A 116 -16.21 -19.55 3.23
C SER A 116 -16.91 -20.29 2.08
N LEU A 117 -17.09 -19.66 0.92
CA LEU A 117 -17.65 -20.28 -0.28
C LEU A 117 -16.69 -21.28 -0.94
N TRP A 118 -15.40 -21.22 -0.60
CA TRP A 118 -14.34 -22.07 -1.13
C TRP A 118 -13.76 -23.01 -0.06
N GLY A 119 -14.57 -23.37 0.95
CA GLY A 119 -14.15 -24.27 2.05
C GLY A 119 -13.47 -23.56 3.23
N GLY A 120 -13.44 -22.24 3.19
CA GLY A 120 -13.06 -21.37 4.30
C GLY A 120 -11.68 -21.63 4.89
N ARG A 121 -11.56 -21.40 6.19
CA ARG A 121 -10.32 -21.59 6.95
C ARG A 121 -9.77 -23.02 6.80
N VAL A 122 -10.62 -24.04 6.75
CA VAL A 122 -10.19 -25.44 6.61
C VAL A 122 -9.44 -25.63 5.28
N ARG A 123 -9.99 -25.14 4.17
CA ARG A 123 -9.31 -25.20 2.86
C ARG A 123 -7.99 -24.42 2.87
N MET A 124 -7.97 -23.26 3.52
CA MET A 124 -6.74 -22.46 3.65
C MET A 124 -5.65 -23.22 4.41
N GLU A 125 -5.99 -23.84 5.55
CA GLU A 125 -5.05 -24.65 6.32
C GLU A 125 -4.56 -25.88 5.53
N GLN A 126 -5.40 -26.48 4.67
CA GLN A 126 -4.99 -27.58 3.79
C GLN A 126 -4.02 -27.14 2.68
N LEU A 127 -4.25 -25.97 2.09
CA LEU A 127 -3.41 -25.46 1.01
C LEU A 127 -2.04 -25.02 1.53
N PHE A 128 -2.04 -24.22 2.59
CA PHE A 128 -0.82 -23.58 3.07
C PHE A 128 -0.14 -24.33 4.22
N GLY A 129 -0.84 -25.23 4.91
CA GLY A 129 -0.44 -25.75 6.21
C GLY A 129 -0.87 -24.78 7.33
N ARG A 130 -1.35 -25.30 8.47
CA ARG A 130 -1.89 -24.45 9.55
C ARG A 130 -0.87 -23.45 10.10
N GLU A 131 0.31 -23.93 10.48
CA GLU A 131 1.37 -23.08 11.06
C GLU A 131 1.89 -22.07 10.04
N ASN A 132 2.11 -22.54 8.81
CA ASN A 132 2.56 -21.68 7.73
C ASN A 132 1.50 -20.63 7.35
N LEU A 133 0.21 -20.95 7.39
CA LEU A 133 -0.86 -19.96 7.17
C LEU A 133 -0.82 -18.83 8.21
N ILE A 134 -0.55 -19.15 9.49
CA ILE A 134 -0.39 -18.15 10.55
C ILE A 134 0.81 -17.24 10.23
N ARG A 135 1.94 -17.84 9.87
CA ARG A 135 3.15 -17.10 9.47
C ARG A 135 2.89 -16.18 8.29
N ILE A 136 2.21 -16.65 7.24
CA ILE A 136 1.86 -15.84 6.07
C ILE A 136 1.02 -14.62 6.48
N VAL A 137 0.04 -14.81 7.37
CA VAL A 137 -0.78 -13.72 7.89
C VAL A 137 0.07 -12.68 8.63
N GLU A 138 1.01 -13.11 9.46
CA GLU A 138 1.90 -12.23 10.22
C GLU A 138 2.86 -11.47 9.30
N GLU A 139 3.48 -12.16 8.34
CA GLU A 139 4.38 -11.57 7.34
C GLU A 139 3.66 -10.52 6.49
N LEU A 140 2.51 -10.86 5.91
CA LEU A 140 1.74 -9.93 5.09
C LEU A 140 1.28 -8.70 5.88
N ASN A 141 0.80 -8.88 7.12
CA ASN A 141 0.44 -7.74 7.96
C ASN A 141 1.65 -6.85 8.28
N THR A 142 2.82 -7.43 8.50
CA THR A 142 4.06 -6.68 8.75
C THR A 142 4.43 -5.85 7.51
N LEU A 143 4.38 -6.46 6.33
CA LEU A 143 4.68 -5.78 5.06
C LEU A 143 3.67 -4.70 4.69
N LEU A 144 2.40 -4.86 5.07
CA LEU A 144 1.33 -3.88 4.77
C LEU A 144 1.37 -2.64 5.68
N VAL A 145 2.05 -2.72 6.81
CA VAL A 145 2.22 -1.61 7.77
C VAL A 145 3.54 -0.86 7.54
N ALA A 146 4.50 -1.50 6.87
CA ALA A 146 5.71 -0.86 6.35
C ALA A 146 5.41 0.07 5.16
#